data_AF-G8RPW8-F1
#
_entry.id   AF-G8RPW8-F1
#
_cell.length_a   1.000
_cell.length_b   1.000
_cell.length_c   1.000
_cell.angle_alpha   90.00
_cell.angle_beta   90.00
_cell.angle_gamma   90.00
#
_symmetry.space_group_name_H-M   'P 1'
#
loop_
_entity.id
_entity.type
_entity.pdbx_description
1 polymer ?
#
loop_
_entity_poly.entity_id
_entity_poly.type
_entity_poly.pdbx_seq_one_letter_code
_entity_poly.pdbx_strand_id
1 'polypeptide(L)'
;MLSRLLTGVGTAGIIAAIGVPVTASAEPAPGLPNVNGYAPAKPSEYSVNDGAWYAFSAPNGLTCVLDRQSGGYGCSGPIPAAPGGANLVSAGPVGGPGFANSDRPLYGVTDGAKPLPPNTRLSFRTVSCGTDGVATTCTNSVDQTGFVLSPAGSFVFGA
;
A
#
# COMPACT_ATOMS: atom_id res chain seq x y z
N MET A 1 4.00 -42.96 43.04
CA MET A 1 3.15 -44.01 42.43
C MET A 1 2.24 -43.27 41.45
N LEU A 2 2.28 -43.41 40.13
CA LEU A 2 2.62 -44.53 39.26
C LEU A 2 3.19 -43.98 37.95
N SER A 3 4.38 -44.45 37.58
CA SER A 3 5.07 -44.20 36.32
C SER A 3 4.35 -44.85 35.13
N ARG A 4 4.55 -44.30 33.92
CA ARG A 4 4.94 -45.01 32.68
C ARG A 4 4.86 -44.07 31.47
N LEU A 5 5.68 -44.10 30.41
CA LEU A 5 7.02 -44.58 30.02
C LEU A 5 7.07 -44.21 28.51
N LEU A 6 8.19 -43.63 28.03
CA LEU A 6 8.82 -43.83 26.70
C LEU A 6 7.99 -43.54 25.41
N THR A 7 8.49 -43.10 24.26
CA THR A 7 9.81 -42.83 23.66
C THR A 7 9.52 -42.16 22.30
N GLY A 8 10.40 -41.30 21.82
CA GLY A 8 10.37 -40.83 20.43
C GLY A 8 11.68 -40.14 20.07
N VAL A 9 12.68 -40.94 19.73
CA VAL A 9 14.00 -40.52 19.25
C VAL A 9 13.89 -39.87 17.87
N GLY A 10 14.55 -38.73 17.69
CA GLY A 10 14.84 -38.12 16.40
C GLY A 10 16.12 -37.29 16.50
N THR A 11 17.21 -37.87 16.02
CA THR A 11 18.56 -37.27 15.99
C THR A 11 18.73 -36.23 14.90
N ALA A 12 19.65 -35.30 15.20
CA ALA A 12 20.54 -34.57 14.29
C ALA A 12 20.00 -33.30 13.59
N GLY A 13 20.74 -32.20 13.80
CA GLY A 13 20.74 -31.04 12.91
C GLY A 13 20.97 -29.69 13.57
N ILE A 14 22.14 -29.49 14.22
CA ILE A 14 22.64 -28.12 14.40
C ILE A 14 23.04 -27.64 13.01
N ILE A 15 22.29 -26.69 12.45
CA ILE A 15 22.78 -25.83 11.36
C ILE A 15 22.80 -24.42 11.91
N ALA A 16 24.00 -23.98 12.30
CA ALA A 16 24.30 -22.56 12.44
C ALA A 16 24.29 -21.94 11.03
N ALA A 17 23.23 -21.22 10.69
CA ALA A 17 23.21 -20.34 9.53
C ALA A 17 23.40 -18.90 10.00
N ILE A 18 24.65 -18.46 9.90
CA ILE A 18 25.08 -17.07 9.93
C ILE A 18 24.34 -16.24 8.86
N GLY A 19 23.65 -15.19 9.31
CA GLY A 19 23.63 -13.87 8.70
C GLY A 19 23.11 -13.70 7.27
N VAL A 20 21.81 -13.50 7.12
CA VAL A 20 21.27 -12.51 6.17
C VAL A 20 20.02 -11.90 6.84
N PRO A 21 19.87 -10.58 6.97
CA PRO A 21 18.58 -10.02 7.35
C PRO A 21 17.64 -10.31 6.17
N VAL A 22 16.85 -11.38 6.28
CA VAL A 22 15.64 -11.50 5.48
C VAL A 22 14.78 -10.33 5.90
N THR A 23 14.80 -9.27 5.09
CA THR A 23 13.72 -8.28 5.11
C THR A 23 12.47 -9.07 4.74
N ALA A 24 11.74 -9.52 5.75
CA ALA A 24 10.45 -10.15 5.59
C ALA A 24 9.52 -9.11 4.95
N SER A 25 9.50 -9.10 3.62
CA SER A 25 8.45 -8.43 2.87
C SER A 25 7.23 -9.30 3.10
N ALA A 26 6.31 -8.86 3.96
CA ALA A 26 5.10 -9.60 4.21
C ALA A 26 4.40 -9.86 2.87
N GLU A 27 4.28 -11.13 2.49
CA GLU A 27 3.52 -11.53 1.31
C GLU A 27 2.07 -11.06 1.49
N PRO A 28 1.46 -10.41 0.49
CA PRO A 28 0.07 -9.99 0.60
C PRO A 28 -0.83 -11.18 0.89
N ALA A 29 -1.89 -10.97 1.68
CA ALA A 29 -2.87 -12.01 1.94
C ALA A 29 -3.41 -12.57 0.60
N PRO A 30 -3.67 -13.88 0.50
CA PRO A 30 -4.12 -14.50 -0.74
C PRO A 30 -5.33 -13.75 -1.34
N GLY A 31 -5.17 -13.28 -2.58
CA GLY A 31 -6.21 -12.53 -3.30
C GLY A 31 -6.08 -11.00 -3.24
N LEU A 32 -5.20 -10.44 -2.40
CA LEU A 32 -4.88 -9.00 -2.44
C LEU A 32 -3.84 -8.70 -3.54
N PRO A 33 -4.00 -7.59 -4.29
CA PRO A 33 -2.98 -7.14 -5.23
C PRO A 33 -1.63 -6.91 -4.56
N ASN A 34 -0.56 -7.45 -5.15
CA ASN A 34 0.80 -7.26 -4.65
C ASN A 34 1.46 -6.03 -5.30
N VAL A 35 1.18 -4.84 -4.77
CA VAL A 35 1.80 -3.60 -5.25
C VAL A 35 3.33 -3.60 -5.11
N ASN A 36 3.89 -4.35 -4.15
CA ASN A 36 5.34 -4.47 -3.96
C ASN A 36 6.01 -5.36 -5.03
N GLY A 37 5.23 -6.04 -5.87
CA GLY A 37 5.71 -6.74 -7.07
C GLY A 37 5.91 -5.82 -8.28
N TYR A 38 5.35 -4.61 -8.28
CA TYR A 38 5.39 -3.70 -9.44
C TYR A 38 6.75 -3.01 -9.58
N ALA A 39 7.14 -2.64 -10.80
CA ALA A 39 8.42 -1.98 -11.03
C ALA A 39 8.47 -0.60 -10.31
N PRO A 40 9.53 -0.26 -9.57
CA PRO A 40 9.62 1.02 -8.88
C PRO A 40 9.78 2.17 -9.89
N ALA A 41 8.91 3.17 -9.80
CA ALA A 41 9.05 4.43 -10.49
C ALA A 41 10.03 5.36 -9.74
N LYS A 42 10.67 6.29 -10.45
CA LYS A 42 11.63 7.23 -9.87
C LYS A 42 10.89 8.33 -9.09
N PRO A 43 10.98 8.40 -7.74
CA PRO A 43 10.10 9.28 -6.97
C PRO A 43 10.29 10.77 -7.24
N SER A 44 11.50 11.21 -7.60
CA SER A 44 11.77 12.61 -7.89
C SER A 44 11.03 13.14 -9.12
N GLU A 45 10.54 12.27 -10.01
CA GLU A 45 9.71 12.67 -11.16
C GLU A 45 8.24 12.94 -10.79
N TYR A 46 7.85 12.55 -9.58
CA TYR A 46 6.48 12.71 -9.04
C TYR A 46 6.47 13.70 -7.86
N SER A 47 7.58 14.39 -7.63
CA SER A 47 7.72 15.37 -6.56
C SER A 47 6.96 16.64 -6.90
N VAL A 48 6.04 17.05 -6.02
CA VAL A 48 5.24 18.27 -6.14
C VAL A 48 5.34 19.11 -4.86
N ASN A 49 4.87 20.36 -4.93
CA ASN A 49 4.84 21.30 -3.80
C ASN A 49 6.22 21.41 -3.09
N ASP A 50 7.25 21.79 -3.86
CA ASP A 50 8.65 21.88 -3.39
C ASP A 50 9.21 20.59 -2.75
N GLY A 51 8.61 19.44 -3.09
CA GLY A 51 8.96 18.16 -2.52
C GLY A 51 8.34 17.87 -1.16
N ALA A 52 7.29 18.59 -0.76
CA ALA A 52 6.47 18.17 0.35
C ALA A 52 5.79 16.81 0.06
N TRP A 53 5.40 16.57 -1.20
CA TRP A 53 4.61 15.38 -1.57
C TRP A 53 5.16 14.67 -2.79
N TYR A 54 4.84 13.38 -2.87
CA TYR A 54 4.84 12.66 -4.14
C TYR A 54 3.40 12.49 -4.61
N ALA A 55 3.10 12.91 -5.84
CA ALA A 55 1.77 12.82 -6.41
C ALA A 55 1.80 12.22 -7.81
N PHE A 56 0.82 11.36 -8.10
CA PHE A 56 0.63 10.77 -9.42
C PHE A 56 -0.85 10.68 -9.78
N SER A 57 -1.14 10.72 -11.08
CA SER A 57 -2.47 10.34 -11.57
C SER A 57 -2.54 8.85 -11.88
N ALA A 58 -3.67 8.25 -11.57
CA ALA A 58 -3.99 6.86 -11.81
C ALA A 58 -5.26 6.76 -12.68
N PRO A 59 -5.63 5.56 -13.17
CA PRO A 59 -6.84 5.37 -13.96
C PRO A 59 -8.10 5.92 -13.26
N ASN A 60 -9.13 6.20 -14.06
CA ASN A 60 -10.41 6.76 -13.60
C ASN A 60 -10.32 8.17 -13.00
N GLY A 61 -9.33 8.98 -13.40
CA GLY A 61 -9.19 10.37 -12.94
C GLY A 61 -8.77 10.49 -11.47
N LEU A 62 -8.19 9.43 -10.91
CA LEU A 62 -7.69 9.43 -9.55
C LEU A 62 -6.37 10.19 -9.46
N THR A 63 -6.23 10.98 -8.39
CA THR A 63 -4.95 11.57 -7.98
C THR A 63 -4.56 11.01 -6.64
N CYS A 64 -3.39 10.38 -6.58
CA CYS A 64 -2.86 9.76 -5.38
C CYS A 64 -1.65 10.52 -4.87
N VAL A 65 -1.54 10.63 -3.54
CA VAL A 65 -0.52 11.41 -2.87
C VAL A 65 0.11 10.59 -1.75
N LEU A 66 1.44 10.68 -1.64
CA LEU A 66 2.22 10.24 -0.49
C LEU A 66 2.84 11.50 0.12
N ASP A 67 2.40 11.87 1.32
CA ASP A 67 2.90 13.03 2.03
C ASP A 67 4.25 12.72 2.70
N ARG A 68 5.28 13.49 2.34
CA ARG A 68 6.63 13.26 2.85
C ARG A 68 6.86 13.87 4.22
N GLN A 69 5.97 14.77 4.66
CA GLN A 69 6.07 15.44 5.95
C GLN A 69 5.51 14.57 7.08
N SER A 70 4.26 14.14 6.95
CA SER A 70 3.58 13.30 7.95
C SER A 70 3.68 11.80 7.69
N GLY A 71 3.93 11.38 6.44
CA GLY A 71 3.83 9.97 6.03
C GLY A 71 2.40 9.51 5.74
N GLY A 72 1.43 10.43 5.73
CA GLY A 72 0.07 10.15 5.26
C GLY A 72 0.04 9.83 3.77
N TYR A 73 -1.00 9.11 3.34
CA TYR A 73 -1.18 8.71 1.95
C TYR A 73 -2.64 8.54 1.61
N GLY A 74 -2.98 8.61 0.33
CA GLY A 74 -4.34 8.39 -0.13
C GLY A 74 -4.55 8.74 -1.58
N CYS A 75 -5.79 8.61 -2.04
CA CYS A 75 -6.22 9.02 -3.37
C CYS A 75 -7.56 9.76 -3.29
N SER A 76 -7.71 10.77 -4.14
CA SER A 76 -8.96 11.50 -4.34
C SER A 76 -9.35 11.55 -5.81
N GLY A 77 -10.65 11.63 -6.09
CA GLY A 77 -11.19 11.68 -7.44
C GLY A 77 -12.47 10.84 -7.56
N PRO A 78 -12.89 10.47 -8.78
CA PRO A 78 -14.04 9.61 -8.99
C PRO A 78 -13.66 8.15 -8.67
N ILE A 79 -13.66 7.79 -7.39
CA ILE A 79 -13.30 6.44 -6.94
C ILE A 79 -14.32 5.42 -7.46
N PRO A 80 -13.88 4.45 -8.29
CA PRO A 80 -14.78 3.47 -8.88
C PRO A 80 -15.36 2.55 -7.81
N ALA A 81 -16.66 2.24 -7.84
CA ALA A 81 -17.31 1.34 -6.89
C ALA A 81 -17.02 1.66 -5.39
N ALA A 82 -16.85 2.95 -5.07
CA ALA A 82 -16.54 3.39 -3.72
C ALA A 82 -17.70 3.16 -2.75
N PRO A 83 -17.45 2.65 -1.53
CA PRO A 83 -18.46 2.57 -0.49
C PRO A 83 -19.08 3.94 -0.22
N GLY A 84 -20.42 4.02 -0.26
CA GLY A 84 -21.14 5.26 -0.02
C GLY A 84 -20.85 6.39 -1.02
N GLY A 85 -20.30 6.08 -2.21
CA GLY A 85 -19.96 7.08 -3.22
C GLY A 85 -18.77 7.96 -2.84
N ALA A 86 -17.93 7.51 -1.90
CA ALA A 86 -16.75 8.25 -1.45
C ALA A 86 -15.85 8.70 -2.60
N ASN A 87 -15.34 9.92 -2.51
CA ASN A 87 -14.40 10.50 -3.48
C ASN A 87 -12.99 10.68 -2.90
N LEU A 88 -12.77 10.18 -1.69
CA LEU A 88 -11.50 10.21 -0.98
C LEU A 88 -11.28 8.89 -0.21
N VAL A 89 -10.05 8.38 -0.26
CA VAL A 89 -9.52 7.38 0.67
C VAL A 89 -8.18 7.86 1.19
N SER A 90 -7.95 7.79 2.49
CA SER A 90 -6.67 8.21 3.07
C SER A 90 -6.37 7.52 4.40
N ALA A 91 -5.08 7.43 4.72
CA ALA A 91 -4.56 7.01 6.01
C ALA A 91 -3.38 7.89 6.44
N GLY A 92 -3.10 7.88 7.75
CA GLY A 92 -1.86 8.42 8.30
C GLY A 92 -0.67 7.48 8.11
N PRO A 93 0.49 7.80 8.72
CA PRO A 93 1.66 6.92 8.72
C PRO A 93 1.43 5.58 9.46
N VAL A 94 0.43 5.55 10.34
CA VAL A 94 -0.02 4.39 11.11
C VAL A 94 -1.55 4.36 11.09
N GLY A 95 -2.13 3.16 11.10
CA GLY A 95 -3.56 2.93 11.08
C GLY A 95 -4.12 2.61 9.68
N GLY A 96 -5.34 2.07 9.67
CA GLY A 96 -6.03 1.69 8.44
C GLY A 96 -6.57 2.90 7.66
N PRO A 97 -6.63 2.81 6.33
CA PRO A 97 -7.27 3.84 5.52
C PRO A 97 -8.78 3.87 5.74
N GLY A 98 -9.38 5.05 5.53
CA GLY A 98 -10.82 5.25 5.58
C GLY A 98 -11.33 5.93 4.32
N PHE A 99 -12.53 5.55 3.88
CA PHE A 99 -13.27 6.24 2.83
C PHE A 99 -14.01 7.45 3.41
N ALA A 100 -14.04 8.55 2.65
CA ALA A 100 -14.73 9.77 3.02
C ALA A 100 -15.24 10.52 1.78
N ASN A 101 -16.11 11.50 2.02
CA ASN A 101 -16.49 12.51 1.03
C ASN A 101 -15.82 13.83 1.39
N SER A 102 -15.23 14.49 0.39
CA SER A 102 -14.55 15.78 0.55
C SER A 102 -14.81 16.66 -0.66
N ASP A 103 -15.12 17.95 -0.43
CA ASP A 103 -15.25 18.95 -1.50
C ASP A 103 -13.88 19.41 -2.05
N ARG A 104 -12.78 18.99 -1.41
CA ARG A 104 -11.40 19.35 -1.78
C ARG A 104 -10.57 18.11 -2.08
N PRO A 105 -9.71 18.13 -3.11
CA PRO A 105 -8.77 17.05 -3.36
C PRO A 105 -7.78 16.86 -2.22
N LEU A 106 -7.25 15.65 -2.14
CA LEU A 106 -6.29 15.27 -1.12
C LEU A 106 -5.04 16.17 -1.23
N TYR A 107 -4.70 16.83 -0.13
CA TYR A 107 -3.63 17.83 -0.04
C TYR A 107 -3.75 18.99 -1.05
N GLY A 108 -4.95 19.24 -1.59
CA GLY A 108 -5.16 20.29 -2.60
C GLY A 108 -4.47 20.02 -3.94
N VAL A 109 -3.99 18.78 -4.17
CA VAL A 109 -3.41 18.40 -5.47
C VAL A 109 -4.54 18.20 -6.46
N THR A 110 -4.80 19.22 -7.26
CA THR A 110 -5.83 19.27 -8.31
C THR A 110 -5.17 19.20 -9.68
N ASP A 111 -5.41 18.12 -10.43
CA ASP A 111 -5.01 17.93 -11.84
C ASP A 111 -3.50 18.12 -12.16
N GLY A 112 -3.05 17.56 -13.29
CA GLY A 112 -1.66 17.70 -13.75
C GLY A 112 -0.61 16.86 -13.01
N ALA A 113 -1.00 16.02 -12.05
CA ALA A 113 -0.12 15.01 -11.51
C ALA A 113 0.35 14.05 -12.62
N LYS A 114 1.65 13.81 -12.71
CA LYS A 114 2.23 12.92 -13.73
C LYS A 114 1.58 11.53 -13.65
N PRO A 115 1.12 10.95 -14.76
CA PRO A 115 0.53 9.62 -14.75
C PRO A 115 1.58 8.58 -14.35
N LEU A 116 1.19 7.69 -13.44
CA LEU A 116 2.00 6.53 -13.06
C LEU A 116 1.78 5.42 -14.10
N PRO A 117 2.83 4.91 -14.77
CA PRO A 117 2.66 3.86 -15.76
C PRO A 117 2.05 2.58 -15.16
N PRO A 118 1.30 1.79 -15.93
CA PRO A 118 0.80 0.49 -15.49
C PRO A 118 1.92 -0.43 -15.01
N ASN A 119 1.63 -1.25 -13.99
CA ASN A 119 2.56 -2.18 -13.34
C ASN A 119 3.79 -1.50 -12.74
N THR A 120 3.64 -0.22 -12.36
CA THR A 120 4.65 0.51 -11.59
C THR A 120 4.12 0.96 -10.24
N ARG A 121 5.05 1.18 -9.31
CA ARG A 121 4.76 1.68 -7.97
C ARG A 121 5.60 2.90 -7.62
N LEU A 122 5.01 3.76 -6.82
CA LEU A 122 5.66 4.86 -6.13
C LEU A 122 5.67 4.54 -4.64
N SER A 123 6.86 4.53 -4.04
CA SER A 123 7.05 4.18 -2.63
C SER A 123 7.68 5.32 -1.85
N PHE A 124 7.23 5.50 -0.62
CA PHE A 124 7.85 6.40 0.35
C PHE A 124 7.78 5.76 1.74
N ARG A 125 8.95 5.57 2.37
CA ARG A 125 9.10 4.87 3.65
C ARG A 125 8.44 3.47 3.57
N THR A 126 7.36 3.27 4.31
CA THR A 126 6.62 2.01 4.44
C THR A 126 5.39 1.94 3.55
N VAL A 127 5.07 3.04 2.86
CA VAL A 127 3.92 3.12 1.96
C VAL A 127 4.37 2.85 0.53
N SER A 128 3.65 1.95 -0.13
CA SER A 128 3.79 1.68 -1.57
C SER A 128 2.42 1.83 -2.22
N CYS A 129 2.34 2.67 -3.25
CA CYS A 129 1.14 2.88 -4.06
C CYS A 129 1.45 2.60 -5.52
N GLY A 130 0.53 1.97 -6.25
CA GLY A 130 0.75 1.64 -7.65
C GLY A 130 -0.53 1.27 -8.37
N THR A 131 -0.42 1.11 -9.67
CA THR A 131 -1.55 0.74 -10.53
C THR A 131 -1.13 -0.34 -11.51
N ASP A 132 -2.03 -1.28 -11.80
CA ASP A 132 -1.88 -2.24 -12.90
C ASP A 132 -2.43 -1.70 -14.24
N GLY A 133 -2.89 -0.45 -14.26
CA GLY A 133 -3.57 0.18 -15.40
C GLY A 133 -5.10 0.14 -15.31
N VAL A 134 -5.67 -0.61 -14.37
CA VAL A 134 -7.12 -0.71 -14.11
C VAL A 134 -7.44 -0.37 -12.65
N ALA A 135 -6.79 -1.07 -11.72
CA ALA A 135 -6.90 -0.86 -10.30
C ALA A 135 -5.73 -0.03 -9.77
N THR A 136 -5.97 0.70 -8.68
CA THR A 136 -4.94 1.39 -7.90
C THR A 136 -4.89 0.78 -6.51
N THR A 137 -3.71 0.41 -6.04
CA THR A 137 -3.52 -0.22 -4.72
C THR A 137 -2.49 0.57 -3.93
N CYS A 138 -2.76 0.80 -2.65
CA CYS A 138 -1.80 1.31 -1.69
C CYS A 138 -1.72 0.39 -0.48
N THR A 139 -0.51 0.12 -0.01
CA THR A 139 -0.23 -0.68 1.18
C THR A 139 0.71 0.06 2.11
N ASN A 140 0.51 -0.06 3.42
CA ASN A 140 1.47 0.36 4.44
C ASN A 140 2.02 -0.88 5.16
N SER A 141 3.33 -1.08 5.10
CA SER A 141 3.98 -2.24 5.71
C SER A 141 4.08 -2.17 7.23
N VAL A 142 3.81 -1.02 7.87
CA VAL A 142 3.85 -0.88 9.35
C VAL A 142 2.76 -1.74 9.98
N ASP A 143 1.53 -1.55 9.53
CA ASP A 143 0.34 -2.19 10.12
C ASP A 143 -0.29 -3.22 9.18
N GLN A 144 0.33 -3.48 8.02
CA GLN A 144 -0.19 -4.35 6.96
C GLN A 144 -1.59 -3.93 6.47
N THR A 145 -1.86 -2.62 6.53
CA THR A 145 -3.11 -1.99 6.09
C THR A 145 -3.00 -1.47 4.68
N GLY A 146 -4.14 -1.20 4.06
CA GLY A 146 -4.15 -0.55 2.75
C GLY A 146 -5.52 -0.52 2.12
N PHE A 147 -5.55 -0.17 0.83
CA PHE A 147 -6.77 -0.09 0.05
C PHE A 147 -6.54 -0.52 -1.40
N VAL A 148 -7.61 -0.97 -2.03
CA VAL A 148 -7.71 -1.25 -3.46
C VAL A 148 -8.83 -0.41 -4.03
N LEU A 149 -8.56 0.32 -5.11
CA LEU A 149 -9.52 1.10 -5.88
C LEU A 149 -9.69 0.46 -7.24
N SER A 150 -10.85 -0.14 -7.52
CA SER A 150 -11.08 -0.82 -8.80
C SER A 150 -12.55 -0.75 -9.25
N PRO A 151 -12.83 -0.82 -10.56
CA PRO A 151 -14.19 -0.98 -11.07
C PRO A 151 -14.91 -2.24 -10.57
N ALA A 152 -14.16 -3.30 -10.22
CA ALA A 152 -14.72 -4.53 -9.66
C ALA A 152 -15.12 -4.42 -8.18
N GLY A 153 -14.69 -3.34 -7.51
CA GLY A 153 -14.94 -3.09 -6.10
C GLY A 153 -13.78 -2.33 -5.47
N SER A 154 -14.10 -1.30 -4.68
CA SER A 154 -13.13 -0.56 -3.88
C SER A 154 -13.31 -0.86 -2.40
N PHE A 155 -12.21 -1.14 -1.71
CA PHE A 155 -12.23 -1.57 -0.32
C PHE A 155 -10.92 -1.25 0.41
N VAL A 156 -10.97 -1.28 1.74
CA VAL A 156 -9.83 -1.18 2.65
C VAL A 156 -9.56 -2.54 3.30
N PHE A 157 -8.34 -2.77 3.79
CA PHE A 157 -7.96 -4.00 4.48
C PHE A 157 -6.95 -3.73 5.60
N GLY A 158 -6.77 -4.74 6.47
CA GLY A 158 -5.83 -4.71 7.60
C GLY A 158 -6.34 -3.96 8.84
N ALA A 159 -7.65 -3.72 8.92
CA ALA A 159 -8.32 -3.13 10.09
C ALA A 159 -8.66 -4.16 11.16
#